data_AF-A0A2H3CSL4-F1
#
_entry.id   AF-A0A2H3CSL4-F1
#
_cell.length_a   1.000
_cell.length_b   1.000
_cell.length_c   1.000
_cell.angle_alpha   90.00
_cell.angle_beta   90.00
_cell.angle_gamma   90.00
#
_symmetry.space_group_name_H-M   'P 1'
#
loop_
_entity.id
_entity.type
_entity.pdbx_description
1 polymer ?
#
loop_
_entity_poly.entity_id
_entity_poly.type
_entity_poly.pdbx_seq_one_letter_code
_entity_poly.pdbx_strand_id
1 'polypeptide(L)'
;MLFTCCRNYGYAAARAYTAYKDPAFLDLAVTSWTTARRYTISKEQAALGTTGVKQFNISSCQGALAGGTYWTTDSDEPTVAGIASGFFLTLSALLAEGTSNQTYLDAAIESANFIQSHLLNPSNVVLDSVSSMSNESCPVNSTVHSYNSGIFIEGLVILADITRSASTESLLRSTIVAVAADTQWQGLDGIIATIDNGGHYIVRALAALYERNTTTSDLREYIKEYIAVQYNAVIEHATSGGNNIYGLPWTGPPGTWFSSYNQTVAVSALLSGIQIADGQSSSSSSDNPTSTRSAIPTGSTTTFPVAQKKNPTGTIVGGVMGGLVALVVILAGVLHLHRRRSHTPLVDERSPQILTPFMDTSTRGEISGQPHINRGKMARYTVPETRGESPGADVGARRVDVQIESTIPVAAVSPPNPLHTERRDDMPTEQLLRLLNQRLQPGRWTDLDDELPPEYHEGRTA
;
A
#
# COMPACT_ATOMS: atom_id res chain seq x y z
N MET A 1 -16.69 7.23 1.33
CA MET A 1 -15.31 7.37 0.82
C MET A 1 -14.33 8.10 1.75
N LEU A 2 -14.78 9.03 2.61
CA LEU A 2 -13.90 9.76 3.56
C LEU A 2 -13.16 8.85 4.56
N PHE A 3 -13.72 7.69 4.93
CA PHE A 3 -13.17 6.87 6.03
C PHE A 3 -12.01 5.95 5.62
N THR A 4 -12.05 5.40 4.40
CA THR A 4 -10.90 4.71 3.80
C THR A 4 -9.74 5.71 3.58
N CYS A 5 -10.07 6.97 3.29
CA CYS A 5 -9.12 8.06 3.09
C CYS A 5 -8.28 8.32 4.36
N CYS A 6 -8.93 8.57 5.50
CA CYS A 6 -8.21 8.84 6.76
C CYS A 6 -7.33 7.67 7.22
N ARG A 7 -7.76 6.42 7.00
CA ARG A 7 -7.00 5.22 7.38
C ARG A 7 -5.73 5.05 6.53
N ASN A 8 -5.86 5.22 5.22
CA ASN A 8 -4.73 5.17 4.30
C ASN A 8 -3.71 6.29 4.57
N TYR A 9 -4.18 7.51 4.89
CA TYR A 9 -3.27 8.60 5.26
C TYR A 9 -2.57 8.36 6.60
N GLY A 10 -3.28 7.86 7.61
CA GLY A 10 -2.66 7.49 8.89
C GLY A 10 -1.58 6.43 8.70
N TYR A 11 -1.87 5.39 7.91
CA TYR A 11 -0.91 4.35 7.55
C TYR A 11 0.34 4.93 6.88
N ALA A 12 0.16 5.73 5.82
CA ALA A 12 1.26 6.32 5.08
C ALA A 12 2.12 7.25 5.96
N ALA A 13 1.47 8.05 6.82
CA ALA A 13 2.14 8.92 7.77
C ALA A 13 2.94 8.12 8.81
N ALA A 14 2.38 7.03 9.36
CA ALA A 14 3.11 6.17 10.29
C ALA A 14 4.34 5.53 9.65
N ARG A 15 4.24 5.06 8.39
CA ARG A 15 5.39 4.55 7.62
C ARG A 15 6.43 5.64 7.35
N ALA A 16 6.00 6.84 6.98
CA ALA A 16 6.89 7.98 6.78
C ALA A 16 7.61 8.37 8.08
N TYR A 17 6.93 8.38 9.22
CA TYR A 17 7.57 8.58 10.52
C TYR A 17 8.59 7.48 10.82
N THR A 18 8.30 6.21 10.54
CA THR A 18 9.28 5.13 10.73
C THR A 18 10.55 5.35 9.91
N ALA A 19 10.42 5.82 8.67
CA ALA A 19 11.56 6.06 7.78
C ALA A 19 12.34 7.35 8.11
N TYR A 20 11.65 8.46 8.34
CA TYR A 20 12.25 9.80 8.43
C TYR A 20 12.35 10.35 9.85
N LYS A 21 11.64 9.78 10.82
CA LYS A 21 11.56 10.25 12.21
C LYS A 21 11.10 11.70 12.38
N ASP A 22 10.40 12.24 11.37
CA ASP A 22 9.81 13.59 11.43
C ASP A 22 8.53 13.60 12.28
N PRO A 23 8.46 14.43 13.34
CA PRO A 23 7.29 14.49 14.21
C PRO A 23 6.00 14.91 13.50
N ALA A 24 6.05 15.67 12.40
CA ALA A 24 4.86 16.05 11.65
C ALA A 24 4.12 14.82 11.07
N PHE A 25 4.87 13.80 10.65
CA PHE A 25 4.28 12.53 10.21
C PHE A 25 3.68 11.74 11.37
N LEU A 26 4.32 11.78 12.55
CA LEU A 26 3.77 11.16 13.75
C LEU A 26 2.44 11.84 14.15
N ASP A 27 2.40 13.17 14.18
CA ASP A 27 1.19 13.94 14.53
C ASP A 27 0.02 13.63 13.59
N LEU A 28 0.31 13.52 12.28
CA LEU A 28 -0.70 13.13 11.29
C LEU A 28 -1.19 11.68 11.52
N ALA A 29 -0.28 10.74 11.78
CA ALA A 29 -0.63 9.36 12.08
C ALA A 29 -1.50 9.24 13.34
N VAL A 30 -1.14 9.96 14.41
CA VAL A 30 -1.88 10.01 15.68
C VAL A 30 -3.26 10.64 15.48
N THR A 31 -3.37 11.70 14.67
CA THR A 31 -4.66 12.34 14.34
C THR A 31 -5.60 11.39 13.61
N SER A 32 -5.10 10.68 12.59
CA SER A 32 -5.86 9.68 11.86
C SER A 32 -6.28 8.51 12.75
N TRP A 33 -5.37 8.01 13.59
CA TRP A 33 -5.67 6.95 14.55
C TRP A 33 -6.75 7.38 15.55
N THR A 34 -6.64 8.58 16.11
CA THR A 34 -7.60 9.10 17.09
C THR A 34 -9.00 9.20 16.50
N THR A 35 -9.09 9.65 15.23
CA THR A 35 -10.35 9.68 14.49
C THR A 35 -10.90 8.27 14.28
N ALA A 36 -10.07 7.31 13.86
CA ALA A 36 -10.49 5.93 13.64
C ALA A 36 -10.91 5.22 14.93
N ARG A 37 -10.25 5.50 16.07
CA ARG A 37 -10.58 4.90 17.37
C ARG A 37 -11.99 5.25 17.82
N ARG A 38 -12.53 6.43 17.49
CA ARG A 38 -13.93 6.82 17.81
C ARG A 38 -14.98 5.89 17.19
N TYR A 39 -14.64 5.24 16.09
CA TYR A 39 -15.50 4.30 15.36
C TYR A 39 -15.01 2.85 15.49
N THR A 40 -14.08 2.59 16.40
CA THR A 40 -13.67 1.23 16.77
C THR A 40 -14.34 0.90 18.08
N ILE A 41 -15.07 -0.21 18.13
CA ILE A 41 -15.82 -0.64 19.31
C ILE A 41 -14.80 -0.98 20.41
N SER A 42 -14.88 -0.30 21.56
CA SER A 42 -14.10 -0.65 22.76
C SER A 42 -14.74 -1.78 23.56
N LYS A 43 -13.98 -2.43 24.45
CA LYS A 43 -14.53 -3.42 25.41
C LYS A 43 -15.69 -2.86 26.22
N GLU A 44 -15.57 -1.61 26.66
CA GLU A 44 -16.60 -0.95 27.46
C GLU A 44 -17.87 -0.74 26.64
N GLN A 45 -17.75 -0.27 25.40
CA GLN A 45 -18.89 -0.11 24.49
C GLN A 45 -19.55 -1.43 24.13
N ALA A 46 -18.75 -2.48 23.87
CA ALA A 46 -19.27 -3.81 23.62
C ALA A 46 -20.02 -4.38 24.84
N ALA A 47 -19.52 -4.14 26.06
CA ALA A 47 -20.17 -4.56 27.30
C ALA A 47 -21.46 -3.77 27.60
N LEU A 48 -21.46 -2.47 27.30
CA LEU A 48 -22.63 -1.60 27.46
C LEU A 48 -23.67 -1.79 26.34
N GLY A 49 -23.31 -2.46 25.24
CA GLY A 49 -24.18 -2.62 24.07
C GLY A 49 -24.49 -1.30 23.36
N THR A 50 -23.67 -0.26 23.53
CA THR A 50 -23.91 1.07 22.96
C THR A 50 -22.61 1.78 22.61
N THR A 51 -22.70 2.75 21.70
CA THR A 51 -21.59 3.61 21.28
C THR A 51 -22.10 5.05 21.19
N GLY A 52 -21.23 6.03 21.42
CA GLY A 52 -21.58 7.45 21.29
C GLY A 52 -21.68 7.94 19.85
N VAL A 53 -21.32 7.13 18.85
CA VAL A 53 -21.25 7.55 17.43
C VAL A 53 -22.24 6.82 16.50
N LYS A 54 -22.96 5.80 16.99
CA LYS A 54 -24.02 5.10 16.23
C LYS A 54 -25.36 5.24 16.95
N GLN A 55 -26.45 5.24 16.18
CA GLN A 55 -27.83 5.47 16.64
C GLN A 55 -28.58 4.18 16.99
N PHE A 56 -27.88 3.04 17.07
CA PHE A 56 -28.45 1.74 17.38
C PHE A 56 -27.65 1.06 18.51
N ASN A 57 -28.26 0.06 19.13
CA ASN A 57 -27.60 -0.78 20.13
C ASN A 57 -26.71 -1.82 19.44
N ILE A 58 -25.54 -2.04 20.03
CA ILE A 58 -24.57 -3.05 19.62
C ILE A 58 -25.02 -4.42 20.13
N SER A 59 -24.97 -5.42 19.26
CA SER A 59 -25.21 -6.82 19.61
C SER A 59 -24.07 -7.39 20.46
N SER A 60 -24.39 -8.32 21.36
CA SER A 60 -23.37 -9.02 22.15
C SER A 60 -22.60 -10.09 21.39
N CYS A 61 -23.09 -10.52 20.21
CA CYS A 61 -22.58 -11.60 19.34
C CYS A 61 -22.11 -12.86 20.09
N GLN A 62 -21.50 -13.86 19.43
CA GLN A 62 -20.85 -14.98 20.13
C GLN A 62 -19.50 -14.55 20.75
N GLY A 63 -19.50 -13.41 21.45
CA GLY A 63 -18.32 -12.71 21.95
C GLY A 63 -18.40 -11.20 21.65
N ALA A 64 -17.69 -10.39 22.44
CA ALA A 64 -17.69 -8.94 22.26
C ALA A 64 -17.14 -8.55 20.87
N LEU A 65 -17.82 -7.63 20.17
CA LEU A 65 -17.35 -6.99 18.93
C LEU A 65 -16.20 -5.98 19.15
N ALA A 66 -15.62 -5.97 20.35
CA ALA A 66 -14.55 -5.09 20.73
C ALA A 66 -13.33 -5.27 19.80
N GLY A 67 -12.74 -4.18 19.35
CA GLY A 67 -11.69 -4.13 18.33
C GLY A 67 -12.21 -4.02 16.89
N GLY A 68 -13.50 -4.28 16.67
CA GLY A 68 -14.15 -4.14 15.38
C GLY A 68 -14.32 -2.68 15.00
N THR A 69 -14.00 -2.35 13.75
CA THR A 69 -14.12 -0.99 13.24
C THR A 69 -15.19 -0.84 12.17
N TYR A 70 -16.04 0.18 12.33
CA TYR A 70 -17.09 0.49 11.36
C TYR A 70 -16.55 0.88 9.99
N TRP A 71 -17.27 0.45 8.95
CA TRP A 71 -16.98 0.77 7.55
C TRP A 71 -17.12 2.27 7.26
N THR A 72 -18.21 2.87 7.75
CA THR A 72 -18.49 4.31 7.57
C THR A 72 -18.75 5.02 8.89
N THR A 73 -18.72 6.36 8.80
CA THR A 73 -19.08 7.26 9.90
C THR A 73 -20.57 7.47 10.06
N ASP A 74 -21.38 6.96 9.14
CA ASP A 74 -22.82 7.18 9.11
C ASP A 74 -23.44 6.55 10.35
N SER A 75 -24.33 7.28 11.03
CA SER A 75 -24.78 6.90 12.36
C SER A 75 -25.69 5.67 12.39
N ASP A 76 -26.32 5.36 11.25
CA ASP A 76 -27.26 4.27 11.02
C ASP A 76 -26.63 3.05 10.33
N GLU A 77 -25.40 3.15 9.82
CA GLU A 77 -24.68 2.05 9.15
C GLU A 77 -24.05 1.08 10.18
N PRO A 78 -24.53 -0.18 10.28
CA PRO A 78 -24.07 -1.14 11.29
C PRO A 78 -22.84 -1.96 10.90
N THR A 79 -22.37 -1.86 9.65
CA THR A 79 -21.32 -2.72 9.12
C THR A 79 -19.97 -2.46 9.79
N VAL A 80 -19.45 -3.50 10.45
CA VAL A 80 -18.09 -3.58 10.96
C VAL A 80 -17.25 -4.38 9.98
N ALA A 81 -16.31 -3.74 9.30
CA ALA A 81 -15.64 -4.31 8.13
C ALA A 81 -14.23 -4.84 8.44
N GLY A 82 -13.84 -5.91 7.74
CA GLY A 82 -12.52 -6.53 7.81
C GLY A 82 -11.43 -5.56 7.36
N ILE A 83 -11.60 -4.90 6.22
CA ILE A 83 -10.66 -3.89 5.72
C ILE A 83 -10.47 -2.73 6.71
N ALA A 84 -11.56 -2.21 7.29
CA ALA A 84 -11.48 -1.11 8.24
C ALA A 84 -10.72 -1.57 9.49
N SER A 85 -11.11 -2.72 10.05
CA SER A 85 -10.48 -3.29 11.25
C SER A 85 -9.01 -3.64 11.02
N GLY A 86 -8.66 -4.17 9.84
CA GLY A 86 -7.28 -4.48 9.45
C GLY A 86 -6.40 -3.23 9.35
N PHE A 87 -6.92 -2.14 8.78
CA PHE A 87 -6.18 -0.88 8.74
C PHE A 87 -5.99 -0.28 10.12
N PHE A 88 -7.01 -0.35 10.98
CA PHE A 88 -6.89 0.15 12.36
C PHE A 88 -5.88 -0.68 13.15
N LEU A 89 -5.91 -2.00 13.01
CA LEU A 89 -4.89 -2.92 13.52
C LEU A 89 -3.48 -2.49 13.07
N THR A 90 -3.28 -2.34 11.75
CA THR A 90 -1.96 -2.04 11.18
C THR A 90 -1.44 -0.68 11.64
N LEU A 91 -2.28 0.35 11.62
CA LEU A 91 -1.92 1.69 12.10
C LEU A 91 -1.60 1.68 13.59
N SER A 92 -2.40 0.98 14.40
CA SER A 92 -2.15 0.83 15.84
C SER A 92 -0.81 0.13 16.09
N ALA A 93 -0.50 -0.94 15.36
CA ALA A 93 0.75 -1.67 15.50
C ALA A 93 1.96 -0.82 15.10
N LEU A 94 1.88 -0.05 13.99
CA LEU A 94 2.94 0.87 13.58
C LEU A 94 3.18 1.99 14.59
N LEU A 95 2.11 2.57 15.16
CA LEU A 95 2.23 3.58 16.21
C LEU A 95 2.81 2.99 17.49
N ALA A 96 2.42 1.77 17.87
CA ALA A 96 3.00 1.06 19.00
C ALA A 96 4.49 0.82 18.82
N GLU A 97 4.92 0.37 17.64
CA GLU A 97 6.33 0.21 17.27
C GLU A 97 7.09 1.55 17.34
N GLY A 98 6.55 2.59 16.70
CA GLY A 98 7.23 3.87 16.58
C GLY A 98 7.31 4.69 17.88
N THR A 99 6.44 4.42 18.85
CA THR A 99 6.31 5.21 20.09
C THR A 99 6.48 4.40 21.38
N SER A 100 6.50 3.07 21.30
CA SER A 100 6.46 2.17 22.46
C SER A 100 5.26 2.40 23.40
N ASN A 101 4.18 2.98 22.90
CA ASN A 101 3.00 3.31 23.70
C ASN A 101 2.03 2.12 23.79
N GLN A 102 1.74 1.70 25.03
CA GLN A 102 0.89 0.55 25.32
C GLN A 102 -0.55 0.71 24.82
N THR A 103 -1.10 1.92 24.77
CA THR A 103 -2.47 2.17 24.26
C THR A 103 -2.61 1.75 22.80
N TYR A 104 -1.59 2.01 21.98
CA TYR A 104 -1.61 1.58 20.58
C TYR A 104 -1.42 0.05 20.47
N LEU A 105 -0.57 -0.54 21.31
CA LEU A 105 -0.37 -1.98 21.34
C LEU A 105 -1.65 -2.73 21.74
N ASP A 106 -2.33 -2.27 22.80
CA ASP A 106 -3.59 -2.85 23.27
C ASP A 106 -4.68 -2.77 22.20
N ALA A 107 -4.77 -1.62 21.50
CA ALA A 107 -5.72 -1.44 20.40
C ALA A 107 -5.42 -2.36 19.21
N ALA A 108 -4.14 -2.55 18.87
CA ALA A 108 -3.74 -3.49 17.83
C ALA A 108 -4.14 -4.94 18.21
N ILE A 109 -3.82 -5.38 19.42
CA ILE A 109 -4.19 -6.72 19.92
C ILE A 109 -5.71 -6.92 19.91
N GLU A 110 -6.46 -5.91 20.37
CA GLU A 110 -7.93 -5.94 20.38
C GLU A 110 -8.50 -6.14 18.97
N SER A 111 -8.02 -5.38 17.97
CA SER A 111 -8.47 -5.53 16.58
C SER A 111 -8.02 -6.82 15.91
N ALA A 112 -6.84 -7.35 16.24
CA ALA A 112 -6.42 -8.67 15.76
C ALA A 112 -7.35 -9.78 16.29
N ASN A 113 -7.67 -9.74 17.58
CA ASN A 113 -8.58 -10.69 18.22
C ASN A 113 -9.98 -10.58 17.62
N PHE A 114 -10.46 -9.37 17.32
CA PHE A 114 -11.74 -9.18 16.63
C PHE A 114 -11.77 -9.90 15.29
N ILE A 115 -10.78 -9.66 14.42
CA ILE A 115 -10.71 -10.28 13.09
C ILE A 115 -10.65 -11.79 13.24
N GLN A 116 -9.78 -12.30 14.12
CA GLN A 116 -9.66 -13.73 14.38
C GLN A 116 -10.98 -14.37 14.84
N SER A 117 -11.74 -13.69 15.72
CA SER A 117 -12.92 -14.29 16.35
C SER A 117 -14.17 -14.22 15.48
N HIS A 118 -14.31 -13.18 14.65
CA HIS A 118 -15.57 -12.87 13.95
C HIS A 118 -15.45 -12.88 12.44
N LEU A 119 -14.26 -12.61 11.89
CA LEU A 119 -14.05 -12.44 10.45
C LEU A 119 -13.06 -13.43 9.86
N LEU A 120 -12.50 -14.36 10.64
CA LEU A 120 -11.63 -15.39 10.11
C LEU A 120 -12.47 -16.65 9.86
N ASN A 121 -12.50 -17.11 8.60
CA ASN A 121 -13.20 -18.33 8.26
C ASN A 121 -12.39 -19.58 8.67
N PRO A 122 -12.98 -20.80 8.63
CA PRO A 122 -12.26 -22.03 8.98
C PRO A 122 -11.01 -22.32 8.15
N SER A 123 -10.87 -21.69 6.98
CA SER A 123 -9.69 -21.78 6.12
C SER A 123 -8.62 -20.74 6.45
N ASN A 124 -8.76 -19.95 7.52
CA ASN A 124 -7.87 -18.85 7.92
C ASN A 124 -7.81 -17.68 6.92
N VAL A 125 -8.90 -17.44 6.20
CA VAL A 125 -9.05 -16.31 5.28
C VAL A 125 -10.03 -15.29 5.87
N VAL A 126 -9.71 -14.00 5.71
CA VAL A 126 -10.49 -12.91 6.28
C VAL A 126 -11.72 -12.58 5.41
N LEU A 127 -12.89 -12.68 6.03
CA LEU A 127 -14.20 -12.35 5.50
C LEU A 127 -14.43 -10.84 5.43
N ASP A 128 -15.48 -10.42 4.73
CA ASP A 128 -15.74 -9.02 4.45
C ASP A 128 -16.17 -8.22 5.68
N SER A 129 -17.21 -8.65 6.37
CA SER A 129 -17.81 -7.84 7.43
C SER A 129 -18.77 -8.61 8.32
N VAL A 130 -19.12 -7.99 9.45
CA VAL A 130 -20.20 -8.44 10.34
C VAL A 130 -21.07 -7.24 10.69
N SER A 131 -22.39 -7.42 10.77
CA SER A 131 -23.25 -6.37 11.30
C SER A 131 -23.18 -6.35 12.83
N SER A 132 -23.07 -5.15 13.38
CA SER A 132 -23.10 -4.93 14.84
C SER A 132 -24.50 -4.68 15.40
N MET A 133 -25.55 -4.63 14.57
CA MET A 133 -26.88 -4.25 15.02
C MET A 133 -27.51 -5.34 15.92
N SER A 134 -28.05 -4.95 17.08
CA SER A 134 -28.58 -5.89 18.08
C SER A 134 -29.74 -6.76 17.61
N ASN A 135 -30.54 -6.29 16.68
CA ASN A 135 -31.69 -7.03 16.12
C ASN A 135 -31.30 -7.99 14.98
N GLU A 136 -30.06 -7.96 14.49
CA GLU A 136 -29.65 -8.73 13.31
C GLU A 136 -28.98 -10.07 13.65
N SER A 137 -28.65 -10.35 14.92
CA SER A 137 -27.92 -11.57 15.32
C SER A 137 -26.53 -11.71 14.66
N CYS A 138 -25.88 -10.58 14.36
CA CYS A 138 -24.51 -10.50 13.83
C CYS A 138 -24.28 -11.29 12.53
N PRO A 139 -25.06 -11.03 11.47
CA PRO A 139 -24.86 -11.67 10.18
C PRO A 139 -23.46 -11.32 9.67
N VAL A 140 -22.73 -12.35 9.28
CA VAL A 140 -21.40 -12.22 8.68
C VAL A 140 -21.56 -12.24 7.17
N ASN A 141 -21.04 -11.22 6.49
CA ASN A 141 -20.83 -11.27 5.05
C ASN A 141 -19.62 -12.15 4.76
N SER A 142 -19.87 -13.36 4.26
CA SER A 142 -18.84 -14.35 3.96
C SER A 142 -18.11 -14.11 2.63
N THR A 143 -18.38 -12.99 1.95
CA THR A 143 -17.60 -12.58 0.79
C THR A 143 -16.14 -12.45 1.18
N VAL A 144 -15.26 -12.97 0.33
CA VAL A 144 -13.82 -12.93 0.57
C VAL A 144 -13.20 -11.94 -0.39
N HIS A 145 -12.37 -11.08 0.18
CA HIS A 145 -11.52 -10.17 -0.56
C HIS A 145 -10.08 -10.34 -0.11
N SER A 146 -9.18 -10.56 -1.06
CA SER A 146 -7.75 -10.77 -0.83
C SER A 146 -7.09 -9.62 -0.06
N TYR A 147 -7.55 -8.38 -0.26
CA TYR A 147 -7.05 -7.22 0.49
C TYR A 147 -7.30 -7.31 2.00
N ASN A 148 -8.42 -7.91 2.45
CA ASN A 148 -8.71 -8.05 3.88
C ASN A 148 -7.64 -8.89 4.57
N SER A 149 -7.29 -10.00 3.94
CA SER A 149 -6.28 -10.92 4.47
C SER A 149 -4.87 -10.34 4.35
N GLY A 150 -4.54 -9.65 3.26
CA GLY A 150 -3.24 -8.98 3.10
C GLY A 150 -2.98 -7.93 4.20
N ILE A 151 -3.95 -7.07 4.48
CA ILE A 151 -3.83 -6.05 5.54
C ILE A 151 -3.76 -6.71 6.92
N PHE A 152 -4.54 -7.76 7.16
CA PHE A 152 -4.49 -8.50 8.42
C PHE A 152 -3.12 -9.15 8.66
N ILE A 153 -2.55 -9.80 7.64
CA ILE A 153 -1.18 -10.35 7.69
C ILE A 153 -0.19 -9.25 8.07
N GLU A 154 -0.24 -8.08 7.43
CA GLU A 154 0.68 -6.98 7.75
C GLU A 154 0.59 -6.55 9.21
N GLY A 155 -0.63 -6.39 9.74
CA GLY A 155 -0.84 -6.08 11.14
C GLY A 155 -0.26 -7.15 12.08
N LEU A 156 -0.47 -8.43 11.76
CA LEU A 156 0.09 -9.55 12.51
C LEU A 156 1.62 -9.63 12.44
N VAL A 157 2.22 -9.30 11.31
CA VAL A 157 3.69 -9.24 11.14
C VAL A 157 4.29 -8.26 12.15
N ILE A 158 3.71 -7.07 12.27
CA ILE A 158 4.19 -6.04 13.20
C ILE A 158 3.93 -6.47 14.65
N LEU A 159 2.73 -7.00 14.94
CA LEU A 159 2.41 -7.50 16.28
C LEU A 159 3.33 -8.64 16.73
N ALA A 160 3.62 -9.60 15.86
CA ALA A 160 4.52 -10.71 16.16
C ALA A 160 5.92 -10.19 16.49
N ASP A 161 6.40 -9.17 15.76
CA ASP A 161 7.70 -8.57 16.00
C ASP A 161 7.79 -7.83 17.35
N ILE A 162 6.75 -7.06 17.70
CA ILE A 162 6.69 -6.34 18.99
C ILE A 162 6.51 -7.31 20.16
N THR A 163 5.56 -8.25 20.05
CA THR A 163 5.09 -9.04 21.20
C THR A 163 5.85 -10.35 21.40
N ARG A 164 6.47 -10.91 20.34
CA ARG A 164 7.07 -12.25 20.34
C ARG A 164 6.12 -13.35 20.82
N SER A 165 4.82 -13.16 20.57
CA SER A 165 3.77 -14.07 21.03
C SER A 165 3.66 -15.27 20.09
N ALA A 166 3.85 -16.48 20.63
CA ALA A 166 3.71 -17.73 19.87
C ALA A 166 2.31 -17.91 19.26
N SER A 167 1.25 -17.40 19.91
CA SER A 167 -0.11 -17.47 19.35
C SER A 167 -0.28 -16.55 18.13
N THR A 168 0.30 -15.35 18.18
CA THR A 168 0.30 -14.39 17.06
C THR A 168 1.13 -14.92 15.89
N GLU A 169 2.31 -15.50 16.16
CA GLU A 169 3.15 -16.13 15.14
C GLU A 169 2.47 -17.33 14.47
N SER A 170 1.79 -18.17 15.26
CA SER A 170 1.03 -19.32 14.74
C SER A 170 -0.11 -18.87 13.83
N LEU A 171 -0.88 -17.86 14.26
CA LEU A 171 -1.95 -17.25 13.47
C LEU A 171 -1.42 -16.61 12.18
N LEU A 172 -0.33 -15.86 12.26
CA LEU A 172 0.34 -15.27 11.11
C LEU A 172 0.71 -16.35 10.09
N ARG A 173 1.34 -17.44 10.54
CA ARG A 173 1.74 -18.56 9.67
C ARG A 173 0.55 -19.24 9.02
N SER A 174 -0.51 -19.54 9.77
CA SER A 174 -1.69 -20.22 9.22
C SER A 174 -2.41 -19.35 8.19
N THR A 175 -2.54 -18.05 8.44
CA THR A 175 -3.13 -17.08 7.50
C THR A 175 -2.28 -16.92 6.24
N ILE A 176 -0.95 -16.86 6.35
CA ILE A 176 -0.08 -16.79 5.15
C ILE A 176 -0.25 -18.01 4.25
N VAL A 177 -0.21 -19.22 4.84
CA VAL A 177 -0.38 -20.46 4.07
C VAL A 177 -1.74 -20.50 3.38
N ALA A 178 -2.80 -20.11 4.08
CA ALA A 178 -4.14 -20.03 3.50
C ALA A 178 -4.20 -19.04 2.33
N VAL A 179 -3.68 -17.83 2.53
CA VAL A 179 -3.77 -16.75 1.54
C VAL A 179 -2.94 -17.04 0.29
N ALA A 180 -1.75 -17.60 0.45
CA ALA A 180 -0.86 -17.92 -0.66
C ALA A 180 -1.27 -19.19 -1.43
N ALA A 181 -2.24 -19.95 -0.92
CA ALA A 181 -2.79 -21.15 -1.56
C ALA A 181 -4.24 -20.98 -2.07
N ASP A 182 -4.87 -19.82 -1.83
CA ASP A 182 -6.27 -19.61 -2.18
C ASP A 182 -6.45 -19.35 -3.69
N THR A 183 -7.14 -20.27 -4.34
CA THR A 183 -7.39 -20.22 -5.79
C THR A 183 -8.44 -19.17 -6.19
N GLN A 184 -9.08 -18.47 -5.26
CA GLN A 184 -10.01 -17.37 -5.56
C GLN A 184 -9.30 -16.14 -6.12
N TRP A 185 -8.05 -15.89 -5.74
CA TRP A 185 -7.26 -14.76 -6.21
C TRP A 185 -5.91 -15.14 -6.80
N GLN A 186 -5.56 -16.42 -6.82
CA GLN A 186 -4.27 -16.88 -7.31
C GLN A 186 -4.42 -18.03 -8.30
N GLY A 187 -3.64 -17.98 -9.39
CA GLY A 187 -3.54 -19.06 -10.35
C GLY A 187 -2.76 -20.27 -9.81
N LEU A 188 -2.88 -21.40 -10.50
CA LEU A 188 -2.09 -22.61 -10.20
C LEU A 188 -0.58 -22.42 -10.47
N ASP A 189 -0.23 -21.39 -11.23
CA ASP A 189 1.13 -20.91 -11.48
C ASP A 189 1.69 -20.04 -10.35
N GLY A 190 0.90 -19.79 -9.31
CA GLY A 190 1.29 -18.94 -8.18
C GLY A 190 1.10 -17.45 -8.44
N ILE A 191 0.60 -17.02 -9.61
CA ILE A 191 0.45 -15.61 -9.95
C ILE A 191 -0.87 -15.09 -9.38
N ILE A 192 -0.81 -13.94 -8.70
CA ILE A 192 -2.02 -13.26 -8.23
C ILE A 192 -2.82 -12.74 -9.44
N ALA A 193 -4.06 -13.20 -9.55
CA ALA A 193 -4.97 -12.97 -10.67
C ALA A 193 -6.11 -11.98 -10.33
N THR A 194 -5.97 -11.19 -9.26
CA THR A 194 -6.98 -10.20 -8.87
C THR A 194 -6.99 -8.99 -9.79
N ILE A 195 -8.18 -8.46 -10.04
CA ILE A 195 -8.37 -7.18 -10.74
C ILE A 195 -8.46 -5.98 -9.76
N ASP A 196 -8.41 -6.24 -8.46
CA ASP A 196 -8.40 -5.24 -7.40
C ASP A 196 -7.00 -5.07 -6.78
N ASN A 197 -6.92 -4.40 -5.63
CA ASN A 197 -5.68 -4.09 -4.92
C ASN A 197 -5.27 -5.18 -3.94
N GLY A 198 -5.89 -6.36 -3.97
CA GLY A 198 -5.54 -7.49 -3.13
C GLY A 198 -4.09 -7.91 -3.26
N GLY A 199 -3.60 -8.05 -4.49
CA GLY A 199 -2.21 -8.39 -4.76
C GLY A 199 -1.21 -7.40 -4.15
N HIS A 200 -1.54 -6.12 -4.15
CA HIS A 200 -0.74 -5.09 -3.49
C HIS A 200 -0.58 -5.36 -1.98
N TYR A 201 -1.68 -5.60 -1.27
CA TYR A 201 -1.61 -5.82 0.18
C TYR A 201 -0.92 -7.11 0.56
N ILE A 202 -1.18 -8.20 -0.17
CA ILE A 202 -0.53 -9.49 0.08
C ILE A 202 0.98 -9.37 -0.08
N VAL A 203 1.44 -8.90 -1.24
CA VAL A 203 2.88 -8.82 -1.51
C VAL A 203 3.58 -7.88 -0.54
N ARG A 204 2.98 -6.73 -0.24
CA ARG A 204 3.52 -5.75 0.71
C ARG A 204 3.62 -6.31 2.14
N ALA A 205 2.63 -7.08 2.58
CA ALA A 205 2.65 -7.73 3.88
C ALA A 205 3.73 -8.81 3.99
N LEU A 206 3.89 -9.63 2.94
CA LEU A 206 4.92 -10.67 2.87
C LEU A 206 6.33 -10.07 2.80
N ALA A 207 6.51 -8.97 2.07
CA ALA A 207 7.78 -8.23 2.04
C ALA A 207 8.14 -7.69 3.42
N ALA A 208 7.18 -7.10 4.13
CA ALA A 208 7.40 -6.64 5.50
C ALA A 208 7.79 -7.77 6.47
N LEU A 209 7.24 -8.98 6.29
CA LEU A 209 7.65 -10.15 7.06
C LEU A 209 9.09 -10.58 6.74
N TYR A 210 9.45 -10.59 5.45
CA TYR A 210 10.79 -10.92 4.99
C TYR A 210 11.84 -9.95 5.56
N GLU A 211 11.56 -8.64 5.51
CA GLU A 211 12.44 -7.59 6.05
C GLU A 211 12.69 -7.74 7.55
N ARG A 212 11.64 -7.98 8.34
CA ARG A 212 11.75 -8.05 9.80
C ARG A 212 12.45 -9.31 10.31
N ASN A 213 12.64 -10.31 9.46
CA ASN A 213 13.33 -11.57 9.80
C ASN A 213 12.76 -12.29 11.04
N THR A 214 11.44 -12.23 11.22
CA THR A 214 10.74 -12.80 12.39
C THR A 214 10.19 -14.20 12.16
N THR A 215 10.58 -14.85 11.06
CA THR A 215 10.02 -16.15 10.66
C THR A 215 11.11 -17.20 10.44
N THR A 216 10.69 -18.46 10.34
CA THR A 216 11.61 -19.58 10.10
C THR A 216 12.29 -19.47 8.74
N SER A 217 13.47 -20.08 8.58
CA SER A 217 14.21 -20.12 7.32
C SER A 217 13.34 -20.58 6.15
N ASP A 218 12.53 -21.61 6.38
CA ASP A 218 11.73 -22.24 5.32
C ASP A 218 10.59 -21.33 4.87
N LEU A 219 9.89 -20.68 5.81
CA LEU A 219 8.83 -19.72 5.46
C LEU A 219 9.42 -18.46 4.83
N ARG A 220 10.60 -18.02 5.28
CA ARG A 220 11.32 -16.89 4.69
C ARG A 220 11.70 -17.18 3.23
N GLU A 221 12.23 -18.37 2.94
CA GLU A 221 12.58 -18.76 1.57
C GLU A 221 11.33 -18.89 0.68
N TYR A 222 10.26 -19.51 1.21
CA TYR A 222 8.96 -19.56 0.51
C TYR A 222 8.44 -18.17 0.14
N ILE A 223 8.48 -17.21 1.09
CA ILE A 223 8.05 -15.82 0.84
C ILE A 223 8.89 -15.16 -0.24
N LYS A 224 10.21 -15.39 -0.21
CA LYS A 224 11.13 -14.87 -1.21
C LYS A 224 10.79 -15.39 -2.61
N GLU A 225 10.60 -16.70 -2.75
CA GLU A 225 10.18 -17.32 -4.01
C GLU A 225 8.82 -16.79 -4.47
N TYR A 226 7.85 -16.67 -3.55
CA TYR A 226 6.52 -16.16 -3.85
C TYR A 226 6.55 -14.72 -4.40
N ILE A 227 7.31 -13.82 -3.76
CA ILE A 227 7.47 -12.44 -4.21
C ILE A 227 8.18 -12.38 -5.57
N ALA A 228 9.18 -13.23 -5.80
CA ALA A 228 9.88 -13.33 -7.08
C ALA A 228 8.92 -13.73 -8.23
N VAL A 229 7.99 -14.66 -7.97
CA VAL A 229 6.93 -15.01 -8.94
C VAL A 229 6.07 -13.78 -9.28
N GLN A 230 5.64 -13.01 -8.27
CA GLN A 230 4.84 -11.81 -8.52
C GLN A 230 5.61 -10.73 -9.28
N TYR A 231 6.87 -10.51 -8.92
CA TYR A 231 7.76 -9.59 -9.61
C TYR A 231 7.88 -9.95 -11.10
N ASN A 232 8.18 -11.21 -11.41
CA ASN A 232 8.33 -11.69 -12.78
C ASN A 232 7.02 -11.56 -13.56
N ALA A 233 5.87 -11.92 -12.96
CA ALA A 233 4.58 -11.76 -13.61
C ALA A 233 4.29 -10.29 -14.00
N VAL A 234 4.64 -9.34 -13.13
CA VAL A 234 4.46 -7.91 -13.42
C VAL A 234 5.31 -7.46 -14.61
N ILE A 235 6.57 -7.88 -14.70
CA ILE A 235 7.48 -7.44 -15.77
C ILE A 235 7.32 -8.23 -17.09
N GLU A 236 6.87 -9.48 -17.03
CA GLU A 236 6.76 -10.37 -18.21
C GLU A 236 5.35 -10.43 -18.80
N HIS A 237 4.30 -10.28 -17.98
CA HIS A 237 2.91 -10.50 -18.41
C HIS A 237 2.03 -9.25 -18.28
N ALA A 238 2.30 -8.40 -17.28
CA ALA A 238 1.50 -7.22 -17.03
C ALA A 238 1.99 -5.96 -17.77
N THR A 239 3.17 -5.98 -18.39
CA THR A 239 3.69 -4.85 -19.18
C THR A 239 4.28 -5.32 -20.51
N SER A 240 4.53 -4.40 -21.44
CA SER A 240 5.05 -4.75 -22.77
C SER A 240 6.06 -3.75 -23.29
N GLY A 241 7.08 -4.27 -23.98
CA GLY A 241 8.04 -3.43 -24.72
C GLY A 241 8.78 -2.39 -23.87
N GLY A 242 8.97 -2.64 -22.57
CA GLY A 242 9.62 -1.70 -21.66
C GLY A 242 8.88 -0.36 -21.48
N ASN A 243 7.60 -0.28 -21.87
CA ASN A 243 6.83 0.97 -21.82
C ASN A 243 6.48 1.40 -20.38
N ASN A 244 6.76 0.55 -19.38
CA ASN A 244 6.45 0.76 -17.96
C ASN A 244 4.97 1.08 -17.71
N ILE A 245 4.07 0.57 -18.57
CA ILE A 245 2.63 0.59 -18.37
C ILE A 245 2.24 -0.79 -17.85
N TYR A 246 1.90 -0.86 -16.57
CA TYR A 246 1.48 -2.10 -15.92
C TYR A 246 -0.04 -2.27 -15.97
N GLY A 247 -0.46 -3.49 -16.31
CA GLY A 247 -1.85 -3.96 -16.34
C GLY A 247 -2.25 -4.69 -15.06
N LEU A 248 -3.55 -4.98 -14.97
CA LEU A 248 -4.13 -5.90 -13.99
C LEU A 248 -5.15 -6.78 -14.72
N PRO A 249 -5.25 -8.09 -14.41
CA PRO A 249 -4.44 -8.83 -13.43
C PRO A 249 -2.98 -9.04 -13.88
N TRP A 250 -2.10 -9.49 -12.98
CA TRP A 250 -0.69 -9.74 -13.32
C TRP A 250 -0.47 -10.97 -14.19
N THR A 251 -1.50 -11.79 -14.39
CA THR A 251 -1.51 -12.87 -15.39
C THR A 251 -1.60 -12.35 -16.83
N GLY A 252 -1.77 -11.04 -17.02
CA GLY A 252 -1.90 -10.38 -18.31
C GLY A 252 -3.35 -10.28 -18.80
N PRO A 253 -3.56 -9.68 -20.00
CA PRO A 253 -2.53 -9.15 -20.90
C PRO A 253 -1.89 -7.85 -20.39
N PRO A 254 -0.80 -7.38 -21.03
CA PRO A 254 -0.17 -6.11 -20.71
C PRO A 254 -1.12 -4.93 -20.75
N GLY A 255 -0.89 -3.94 -19.88
CA GLY A 255 -1.64 -2.68 -19.89
C GLY A 255 -1.43 -1.91 -21.20
N THR A 256 -2.53 -1.46 -21.82
CA THR A 256 -2.51 -0.69 -23.07
C THR A 256 -2.68 0.82 -22.84
N TRP A 257 -3.04 1.25 -21.64
CA TRP A 257 -3.13 2.64 -21.23
C TRP A 257 -2.65 2.83 -19.79
N PHE A 258 -2.18 4.05 -19.48
CA PHE A 258 -1.77 4.39 -18.13
C PHE A 258 -2.97 4.38 -17.18
N SER A 259 -2.85 3.64 -16.08
CA SER A 259 -3.78 3.64 -14.95
C SER A 259 -2.96 3.84 -13.69
N SER A 260 -3.15 4.96 -13.00
CA SER A 260 -2.46 5.25 -11.73
C SER A 260 -2.73 4.16 -10.68
N TYR A 261 -3.93 3.58 -10.70
CA TYR A 261 -4.30 2.44 -9.87
C TYR A 261 -3.44 1.21 -10.18
N ASN A 262 -3.37 0.78 -11.44
CA ASN A 262 -2.59 -0.40 -11.83
C ASN A 262 -1.10 -0.18 -11.57
N GLN A 263 -0.59 1.03 -11.82
CA GLN A 263 0.80 1.37 -11.54
C GLN A 263 1.09 1.24 -10.04
N THR A 264 0.22 1.77 -9.18
CA THR A 264 0.39 1.70 -7.72
C THR A 264 0.39 0.26 -7.22
N VAL A 265 -0.46 -0.60 -7.78
CA VAL A 265 -0.50 -2.03 -7.43
C VAL A 265 0.78 -2.73 -7.86
N ALA A 266 1.24 -2.51 -9.09
CA ALA A 266 2.47 -3.10 -9.63
C ALA A 266 3.72 -2.69 -8.85
N VAL A 267 3.80 -1.43 -8.40
CA VAL A 267 4.94 -0.90 -7.61
C VAL A 267 5.22 -1.76 -6.38
N SER A 268 4.22 -2.38 -5.76
CA SER A 268 4.46 -3.22 -4.58
C SER A 268 5.18 -4.51 -4.89
N ALA A 269 4.89 -5.17 -6.01
CA ALA A 269 5.67 -6.32 -6.45
C ALA A 269 7.09 -5.91 -6.88
N LEU A 270 7.21 -4.80 -7.61
CA LEU A 270 8.49 -4.30 -8.10
C LEU A 270 9.44 -3.93 -6.95
N LEU A 271 8.97 -3.15 -5.98
CA LEU A 271 9.77 -2.76 -4.81
C LEU A 271 10.12 -3.98 -3.94
N SER A 272 9.17 -4.88 -3.70
CA SER A 272 9.41 -6.07 -2.88
C SER A 272 10.44 -7.01 -3.51
N GLY A 273 10.43 -7.15 -4.84
CA GLY A 273 11.44 -7.93 -5.57
C GLY A 273 12.86 -7.38 -5.44
N ILE A 274 13.02 -6.05 -5.45
CA ILE A 274 14.32 -5.38 -5.29
C ILE A 274 14.89 -5.62 -3.88
N GLN A 275 14.05 -5.50 -2.86
CA GLN A 275 14.45 -5.70 -1.46
C GLN A 275 15.06 -7.09 -1.21
N ILE A 276 14.56 -8.11 -1.92
CA ILE A 276 15.07 -9.48 -1.84
C ILE A 276 16.44 -9.61 -2.50
N ALA A 277 16.66 -8.96 -3.65
CA ALA A 277 17.91 -9.05 -4.40
C ALA A 277 19.11 -8.45 -3.64
N ASP A 278 18.90 -7.35 -2.93
CA ASP A 278 19.95 -6.68 -2.15
C ASP A 278 20.46 -7.54 -0.99
N GLY A 279 19.61 -8.39 -0.39
CA GLY A 279 20.00 -9.33 0.67
C GLY A 279 20.97 -10.43 0.22
N GLN A 280 21.05 -10.71 -1.10
CA GLN A 280 21.89 -11.76 -1.66
C GLN A 280 23.35 -11.32 -1.88
N SER A 281 23.61 -10.00 -1.88
CA SER A 281 24.95 -9.45 -2.18
C SER A 281 25.93 -9.52 -1.00
N SER A 282 25.53 -10.05 0.16
CA SER A 282 26.35 -10.09 1.37
C SER A 282 26.97 -11.46 1.71
N SER A 283 26.68 -12.52 0.94
CA SER A 283 27.10 -13.89 1.29
C SER A 283 28.02 -14.61 0.29
N SER A 284 28.49 -13.96 -0.76
CA SER A 284 29.42 -14.57 -1.73
C SER A 284 30.79 -13.90 -1.72
N SER A 285 31.59 -14.20 -0.69
CA SER A 285 33.05 -14.05 -0.78
C SER A 285 33.74 -15.31 -0.26
N SER A 286 34.73 -15.75 -1.06
CA SER A 286 35.53 -16.97 -0.96
C SER A 286 34.83 -18.28 -1.30
N ASP A 287 35.01 -18.74 -2.54
CA ASP A 287 35.82 -19.94 -2.72
C ASP A 287 36.51 -19.96 -4.10
N ASN A 288 37.84 -20.01 -4.03
CA ASN A 288 38.76 -20.12 -5.16
C ASN A 288 38.83 -21.60 -5.62
N PRO A 289 38.89 -21.90 -6.93
CA PRO A 289 38.93 -23.28 -7.39
C PRO A 289 40.38 -23.79 -7.40
N THR A 290 40.72 -24.71 -6.49
CA THR A 290 41.97 -25.48 -6.59
C THR A 290 41.68 -26.88 -7.15
N SER A 291 42.26 -27.13 -8.33
CA SER A 291 42.27 -28.40 -9.02
C SER A 291 42.97 -29.50 -8.22
N THR A 292 42.36 -30.69 -8.12
CA THR A 292 43.12 -31.92 -7.91
C THR A 292 42.53 -33.09 -8.72
N ARG A 293 43.40 -33.67 -9.54
CA ARG A 293 43.25 -34.90 -10.34
C ARG A 293 43.26 -36.17 -9.47
N SER A 294 42.87 -37.28 -10.10
CA SER A 294 42.99 -38.72 -9.75
C SER A 294 41.73 -39.34 -9.12
N ALA A 295 41.27 -40.55 -9.49
CA ALA A 295 41.77 -41.58 -10.39
C ALA A 295 40.63 -42.53 -10.82
N ILE A 296 40.88 -43.22 -11.94
CA ILE A 296 40.11 -44.33 -12.54
C ILE A 296 40.14 -45.56 -11.61
N PRO A 297 39.09 -46.41 -11.60
CA PRO A 297 39.32 -47.78 -12.07
C PRO A 297 38.25 -48.31 -13.04
N THR A 298 38.78 -49.10 -13.98
CA THR A 298 38.15 -49.82 -15.10
C THR A 298 37.43 -51.10 -14.66
N GLY A 299 36.36 -51.46 -15.39
CA GLY A 299 35.74 -52.80 -15.43
C GLY A 299 34.22 -52.71 -15.27
N SER A 300 33.34 -53.32 -16.07
CA SER A 300 33.48 -54.41 -17.04
C SER A 300 32.28 -54.38 -17.98
N THR A 301 32.49 -54.80 -19.21
CA THR A 301 31.52 -54.90 -20.31
C THR A 301 30.48 -55.99 -20.04
N THR A 302 29.19 -55.66 -20.14
CA THR A 302 28.13 -56.65 -20.44
C THR A 302 27.02 -56.02 -21.27
N THR A 303 27.00 -56.41 -22.54
CA THR A 303 26.00 -56.19 -23.58
C THR A 303 24.68 -56.91 -23.29
N PHE A 304 23.52 -56.24 -23.45
CA PHE A 304 22.20 -56.83 -23.81
C PHE A 304 21.27 -55.73 -24.39
N PRO A 305 20.19 -56.09 -25.12
CA PRO A 305 19.89 -55.53 -26.44
C PRO A 305 18.90 -54.36 -26.47
N VAL A 306 19.01 -53.60 -27.56
CA VAL A 306 18.17 -52.48 -27.98
C VAL A 306 16.72 -52.89 -28.18
N ALA A 307 15.80 -52.29 -27.42
CA ALA A 307 14.36 -52.32 -27.68
C ALA A 307 13.96 -51.07 -28.48
N GLN A 308 13.52 -51.28 -29.73
CA GLN A 308 13.03 -50.21 -30.61
C GLN A 308 11.65 -49.71 -30.14
N LYS A 309 11.59 -48.44 -29.73
CA LYS A 309 10.35 -47.74 -29.37
C LYS A 309 9.80 -47.03 -30.61
N LYS A 310 8.60 -47.43 -31.07
CA LYS A 310 7.86 -46.77 -32.16
C LYS A 310 7.07 -45.58 -31.59
N ASN A 311 7.20 -44.41 -32.22
CA ASN A 311 6.48 -43.18 -31.85
C ASN A 311 5.10 -43.12 -32.53
N PRO A 312 4.00 -42.83 -31.81
CA PRO A 312 2.69 -42.61 -32.41
C PRO A 312 2.47 -41.12 -32.70
N THR A 313 3.02 -40.62 -33.80
CA THR A 313 2.82 -39.23 -34.25
C THR A 313 1.46 -39.01 -34.95
N GLY A 314 0.67 -40.07 -35.19
CA GLY A 314 -0.58 -39.99 -35.94
C GLY A 314 -1.82 -39.51 -35.18
N THR A 315 -1.86 -39.60 -33.85
CA THR A 315 -3.09 -39.37 -33.07
C THR A 315 -3.25 -37.93 -32.58
N ILE A 316 -2.16 -37.17 -32.50
CA ILE A 316 -2.16 -35.78 -31.98
C ILE A 316 -2.62 -34.78 -33.05
N VAL A 317 -2.36 -35.04 -34.34
CA VAL A 317 -2.71 -34.13 -35.43
C VAL A 317 -4.22 -34.15 -35.75
N GLY A 318 -4.92 -35.25 -35.47
CA GLY A 318 -6.36 -35.38 -35.71
C GLY A 318 -7.24 -34.60 -34.72
N GLY A 319 -6.82 -34.49 -33.45
CA GLY A 319 -7.60 -33.81 -32.41
C GLY A 319 -7.61 -32.28 -32.54
N VAL A 320 -6.49 -31.70 -32.98
CA VAL A 320 -6.34 -30.23 -33.07
C VAL A 320 -7.19 -29.64 -34.20
N MET A 321 -7.29 -30.34 -35.33
CA MET A 321 -8.12 -29.89 -36.46
C MET A 321 -9.62 -29.99 -36.15
N GLY A 322 -10.06 -31.01 -35.40
CA GLY A 322 -11.45 -31.13 -34.96
C GLY A 322 -11.86 -30.04 -33.95
N GLY A 323 -10.97 -29.71 -33.01
CA GLY A 323 -11.21 -28.67 -32.00
C GLY A 323 -11.38 -27.28 -32.60
N LEU A 324 -10.55 -26.92 -33.59
CA LEU A 324 -10.62 -25.61 -34.25
C LEU A 324 -11.95 -25.38 -34.99
N VAL A 325 -12.48 -26.41 -35.65
CA VAL A 325 -13.77 -26.31 -36.36
C VAL A 325 -14.92 -26.12 -35.37
N ALA A 326 -14.93 -26.87 -34.25
CA ALA A 326 -15.95 -26.71 -33.21
C ALA A 326 -15.92 -25.31 -32.57
N LEU A 327 -14.72 -24.78 -32.33
CA LEU A 327 -14.53 -23.47 -31.71
C LEU A 327 -15.04 -22.32 -32.62
N VAL A 328 -14.81 -22.41 -33.94
CA VAL A 328 -15.32 -21.44 -34.91
C VAL A 328 -16.85 -21.46 -34.98
N VAL A 329 -17.48 -22.64 -34.93
CA VAL A 329 -18.95 -22.77 -34.92
C VAL A 329 -19.55 -22.17 -33.65
N ILE A 330 -18.92 -22.39 -32.48
CA ILE A 330 -19.37 -21.81 -31.21
C ILE A 330 -19.27 -20.28 -31.25
N LEU A 331 -18.15 -19.73 -31.71
CA LEU A 331 -17.96 -18.27 -31.83
C LEU A 331 -18.98 -17.64 -32.79
N ALA A 332 -19.24 -18.28 -33.93
CA ALA A 332 -20.27 -17.83 -34.86
C ALA A 332 -21.67 -17.85 -34.24
N GLY A 333 -22.00 -18.88 -33.47
CA GLY A 333 -23.26 -19.00 -32.73
C GLY A 333 -23.44 -17.91 -31.68
N VAL A 334 -22.40 -17.64 -30.88
CA VAL A 334 -22.41 -16.60 -29.85
C VAL A 334 -22.58 -15.22 -30.48
N LEU A 335 -21.84 -14.91 -31.56
CA LEU A 335 -21.97 -13.64 -32.28
C LEU A 335 -23.36 -13.47 -32.90
N HIS A 336 -23.96 -14.54 -33.40
CA HIS A 336 -25.33 -14.49 -33.95
C HIS A 336 -26.37 -14.22 -32.86
N LEU A 337 -26.22 -14.81 -31.68
CA LEU A 337 -27.08 -14.55 -30.52
C LEU A 337 -26.89 -13.13 -29.96
N HIS A 338 -25.67 -12.61 -29.95
CA HIS A 338 -25.36 -11.26 -29.48
C HIS A 338 -25.98 -10.19 -30.40
N ARG A 339 -25.89 -10.38 -31.72
CA ARG A 339 -26.55 -9.51 -32.71
C ARG A 339 -28.07 -9.53 -32.62
N ARG A 340 -28.65 -10.66 -32.18
CA ARG A 340 -30.10 -10.78 -31.99
C ARG A 340 -30.59 -10.06 -30.73
N ARG A 341 -29.73 -9.88 -29.72
CA ARG A 341 -30.07 -9.21 -28.46
C ARG A 341 -29.82 -7.70 -28.48
N SER A 342 -29.04 -7.17 -29.43
CA SER A 342 -28.71 -5.73 -29.50
C SER A 342 -29.79 -4.84 -30.15
N HIS A 343 -31.02 -5.31 -30.29
CA HIS A 343 -32.14 -4.47 -30.70
C HIS A 343 -33.07 -4.22 -29.52
N THR A 344 -32.64 -3.37 -28.60
CA THR A 344 -33.50 -2.69 -27.61
C THR A 344 -33.20 -1.18 -27.68
N PRO A 345 -34.21 -0.29 -27.68
CA PRO A 345 -33.98 1.13 -27.90
C PRO A 345 -33.38 1.79 -26.65
N LEU A 346 -32.42 2.69 -26.87
CA LEU A 346 -31.73 3.51 -25.88
C LEU A 346 -32.71 4.39 -25.08
N VAL A 347 -32.66 4.27 -23.74
CA VAL A 347 -33.13 5.29 -22.80
C VAL A 347 -31.93 6.18 -22.46
N ASP A 348 -32.13 7.48 -22.66
CA ASP A 348 -31.18 8.56 -22.43
C ASP A 348 -31.01 8.79 -20.92
N GLU A 349 -29.81 8.58 -20.39
CA GLU A 349 -29.49 8.85 -18.99
C GLU A 349 -28.26 9.75 -18.87
N ARG A 350 -28.52 10.91 -18.26
CA ARG A 350 -27.66 12.08 -18.11
C ARG A 350 -26.49 11.77 -17.17
N SER A 351 -25.28 12.05 -17.65
CA SER A 351 -24.01 11.91 -16.94
C SER A 351 -23.88 12.87 -15.74
N PRO A 352 -23.42 12.42 -14.55
CA PRO A 352 -22.91 13.30 -13.51
C PRO A 352 -21.41 13.57 -13.72
N GLN A 353 -21.06 14.86 -13.78
CA GLN A 353 -19.69 15.36 -13.83
C GLN A 353 -18.89 14.94 -12.59
N ILE A 354 -17.73 14.35 -12.84
CA ILE A 354 -16.70 14.05 -11.83
C ILE A 354 -15.92 15.34 -11.53
N LEU A 355 -15.97 15.75 -10.27
CA LEU A 355 -15.14 16.81 -9.68
C LEU A 355 -13.69 16.34 -9.58
N THR A 356 -12.78 17.07 -10.22
CA THR A 356 -11.32 17.00 -10.04
C THR A 356 -10.90 17.91 -8.88
N PRO A 357 -10.11 17.45 -7.89
CA PRO A 357 -9.52 18.35 -6.91
C PRO A 357 -8.05 18.70 -7.23
N PHE A 358 -7.77 20.00 -7.10
CA PHE A 358 -6.49 20.74 -7.02
C PHE A 358 -5.60 20.83 -8.27
N MET A 359 -5.84 21.90 -9.04
CA MET A 359 -4.78 22.71 -9.64
C MET A 359 -4.42 23.84 -8.67
N ASP A 360 -3.13 24.06 -8.49
CA ASP A 360 -2.51 25.05 -7.62
C ASP A 360 -2.76 26.47 -8.17
N THR A 361 -3.44 27.32 -7.40
CA THR A 361 -3.67 28.72 -7.78
C THR A 361 -2.49 29.55 -7.27
N SER A 362 -1.45 29.65 -8.10
CA SER A 362 -0.40 30.65 -7.92
C SER A 362 -1.00 32.06 -8.00
N THR A 363 -0.98 32.77 -6.87
CA THR A 363 -1.40 34.17 -6.77
C THR A 363 -0.23 35.06 -7.18
N ARG A 364 -0.21 35.47 -8.45
CA ARG A 364 0.63 36.59 -8.91
C ARG A 364 -0.17 37.88 -8.84
N GLY A 365 0.26 38.78 -7.95
CA GLY A 365 -0.25 40.14 -7.90
C GLY A 365 0.20 40.93 -9.11
N GLU A 366 -0.74 41.64 -9.74
CA GLU A 366 -0.41 42.79 -10.57
C GLU A 366 -1.51 43.86 -10.47
N ILE A 367 -1.04 45.06 -10.16
CA ILE A 367 -1.79 46.29 -9.94
C ILE A 367 -2.09 46.91 -11.31
N SER A 368 -3.35 47.26 -11.61
CA SER A 368 -3.73 48.49 -12.33
C SER A 368 -5.26 48.60 -12.51
N GLY A 369 -5.85 49.74 -12.13
CA GLY A 369 -7.17 50.17 -12.62
C GLY A 369 -8.25 50.52 -11.57
N GLN A 370 -8.15 51.68 -10.92
CA GLN A 370 -9.27 52.41 -10.29
C GLN A 370 -10.24 52.99 -11.36
N PRO A 371 -11.39 53.61 -11.00
CA PRO A 371 -12.33 53.36 -9.89
C PRO A 371 -13.81 53.37 -10.36
N HIS A 372 -14.72 52.77 -9.58
CA HIS A 372 -16.09 53.28 -9.51
C HIS A 372 -16.61 53.32 -8.07
N ILE A 373 -17.01 54.53 -7.70
CA ILE A 373 -17.58 54.98 -6.43
C ILE A 373 -19.01 54.43 -6.28
N ASN A 374 -19.34 53.88 -5.11
CA ASN A 374 -20.60 54.20 -4.41
C ASN A 374 -20.61 53.77 -2.92
N ARG A 375 -20.25 54.74 -2.09
CA ARG A 375 -20.87 55.19 -0.83
C ARG A 375 -22.14 54.43 -0.37
N GLY A 376 -22.14 53.93 0.87
CA GLY A 376 -23.40 53.65 1.56
C GLY A 376 -23.37 52.86 2.89
N LYS A 377 -23.21 53.60 4.00
CA LYS A 377 -23.81 53.39 5.34
C LYS A 377 -23.18 52.38 6.32
N MET A 378 -22.72 52.97 7.42
CA MET A 378 -22.48 52.37 8.75
C MET A 378 -23.76 51.82 9.39
N ALA A 379 -23.61 50.75 10.17
CA ALA A 379 -24.35 50.57 11.42
C ALA A 379 -23.40 50.01 12.49
N ARG A 380 -23.35 50.72 13.62
CA ARG A 380 -22.61 50.39 14.86
C ARG A 380 -23.33 49.28 15.60
N TYR A 381 -22.59 48.42 16.29
CA TYR A 381 -22.98 47.90 17.60
C TYR A 381 -21.78 47.84 18.54
N THR A 382 -22.03 48.28 19.75
CA THR A 382 -21.11 48.55 20.86
C THR A 382 -20.96 47.29 21.74
N VAL A 383 -19.74 47.00 22.22
CA VAL A 383 -19.48 46.03 23.30
C VAL A 383 -18.95 46.81 24.52
N PRO A 384 -19.35 46.49 25.77
CA PRO A 384 -18.92 47.26 26.93
C PRO A 384 -17.54 46.83 27.44
N GLU A 385 -16.84 47.84 27.96
CA GLU A 385 -15.53 47.84 28.59
C GLU A 385 -15.66 47.64 30.11
N THR A 386 -14.83 46.78 30.70
CA THR A 386 -14.58 46.74 32.15
C THR A 386 -13.18 47.27 32.44
N ARG A 387 -13.14 48.25 33.35
CA ARG A 387 -11.99 49.05 33.79
C ARG A 387 -11.54 48.61 35.19
N GLY A 388 -10.24 48.71 35.45
CA GLY A 388 -9.62 48.68 36.79
C GLY A 388 -8.10 48.62 36.65
N GLU A 389 -7.42 49.72 36.35
CA GLU A 389 -6.72 50.65 37.27
C GLU A 389 -5.38 50.14 37.86
N SER A 390 -4.32 50.86 37.47
CA SER A 390 -2.92 50.88 37.93
C SER A 390 -2.79 51.70 39.25
N PRO A 391 -1.63 51.84 39.95
CA PRO A 391 -0.34 52.40 39.46
C PRO A 391 0.93 51.82 40.15
N GLY A 392 2.20 52.11 39.84
CA GLY A 392 2.89 52.99 38.88
C GLY A 392 4.42 53.00 39.12
N ALA A 393 5.15 53.67 38.21
CA ALA A 393 6.52 54.26 38.29
C ALA A 393 7.74 53.31 38.53
N ASP A 394 8.97 53.50 38.01
CA ASP A 394 9.63 54.62 37.33
C ASP A 394 10.96 54.18 36.64
N VAL A 395 11.40 54.97 35.66
CA VAL A 395 12.78 55.30 35.18
C VAL A 395 13.83 54.21 34.84
N GLY A 396 14.41 54.34 33.64
CA GLY A 396 15.80 53.91 33.41
C GLY A 396 16.27 53.75 31.96
N ALA A 397 16.38 54.84 31.20
CA ALA A 397 17.02 54.84 29.88
C ALA A 397 18.54 54.66 29.97
N ARG A 398 19.13 53.81 29.12
CA ARG A 398 20.50 54.01 28.61
C ARG A 398 20.69 53.40 27.23
N ARG A 399 20.92 54.31 26.28
CA ARG A 399 21.35 54.09 24.89
C ARG A 399 22.88 54.13 24.88
N VAL A 400 23.53 53.14 24.26
CA VAL A 400 24.92 53.25 23.79
C VAL A 400 24.96 52.62 22.41
N ASP A 401 25.34 53.46 21.44
CA ASP A 401 25.61 53.13 20.04
C ASP A 401 26.83 52.19 19.93
N VAL A 402 26.75 51.19 19.05
CA VAL A 402 27.95 50.57 18.45
C VAL A 402 27.72 50.43 16.94
N GLN A 403 28.74 50.88 16.24
CA GLN A 403 28.84 51.15 14.81
C GLN A 403 29.08 49.87 14.00
N ILE A 404 28.54 49.91 12.77
CA ILE A 404 28.63 48.91 11.71
C ILE A 404 30.08 48.81 11.20
N GLU A 405 30.60 47.60 11.07
CA GLU A 405 31.67 47.30 10.10
C GLU A 405 31.32 46.01 9.34
N SER A 406 31.03 46.19 8.06
CA SER A 406 30.69 45.18 7.07
C SER A 406 31.98 44.71 6.40
N THR A 407 32.28 43.40 6.45
CA THR A 407 33.35 42.80 5.65
C THR A 407 32.78 41.61 4.87
N ILE A 408 32.74 41.77 3.55
CA ILE A 408 32.39 40.77 2.55
C ILE A 408 33.51 39.72 2.45
N PRO A 409 33.25 38.40 2.51
CA PRO A 409 34.18 37.42 1.99
C PRO A 409 33.89 37.13 0.53
N VAL A 410 34.97 37.17 -0.25
CA VAL A 410 35.09 36.90 -1.68
C VAL A 410 34.67 35.45 -2.01
N ALA A 411 33.91 35.31 -3.10
CA ALA A 411 33.47 34.04 -3.66
C ALA A 411 34.66 33.14 -4.05
N ALA A 412 34.67 31.91 -3.52
CA ALA A 412 35.53 30.84 -4.00
C ALA A 412 34.90 30.21 -5.26
N VAL A 413 35.69 30.10 -6.31
CA VAL A 413 35.33 29.48 -7.59
C VAL A 413 35.17 27.98 -7.38
N SER A 414 33.95 27.46 -7.51
CA SER A 414 33.68 26.02 -7.58
C SER A 414 34.08 25.47 -8.97
N PRO A 415 34.64 24.26 -9.06
CA PRO A 415 34.99 23.63 -10.33
C PRO A 415 33.73 23.24 -11.14
N PRO A 416 33.83 23.17 -12.49
CA PRO A 416 32.67 22.92 -13.35
C PRO A 416 32.13 21.50 -13.15
N ASN A 417 30.84 21.43 -12.86
CA ASN A 417 30.09 20.18 -12.71
C ASN A 417 29.89 19.55 -14.11
N PRO A 418 30.45 18.37 -14.41
CA PRO A 418 30.36 17.79 -15.74
C PRO A 418 29.12 16.89 -15.79
N LEU A 419 27.93 17.46 -15.99
CA LEU A 419 26.72 16.72 -16.40
C LEU A 419 25.61 17.70 -16.79
N HIS A 420 25.83 18.37 -17.92
CA HIS A 420 24.73 18.91 -18.71
C HIS A 420 24.80 18.30 -20.11
N THR A 421 23.62 18.09 -20.67
CA THR A 421 23.30 17.48 -21.98
C THR A 421 23.45 15.97 -22.09
N GLU A 422 22.58 15.23 -21.40
CA GLU A 422 22.00 14.03 -22.01
C GLU A 422 20.48 14.03 -21.78
N ARG A 423 19.76 13.80 -22.86
CA ARG A 423 18.31 13.81 -22.97
C ARG A 423 17.74 12.70 -22.08
N ARG A 424 16.87 13.07 -21.14
CA ARG A 424 16.40 12.23 -20.02
C ARG A 424 15.44 11.08 -20.41
N ASP A 425 15.33 10.77 -21.70
CA ASP A 425 14.29 9.88 -22.23
C ASP A 425 14.69 8.39 -22.25
N ASP A 426 15.97 8.05 -22.00
CA ASP A 426 16.48 6.67 -22.13
C ASP A 426 17.20 6.15 -20.87
N MET A 427 16.72 6.48 -19.67
CA MET A 427 17.27 5.86 -18.45
C MET A 427 16.65 4.46 -18.24
N PRO A 428 17.41 3.36 -18.38
CA PRO A 428 16.89 2.02 -18.14
C PRO A 428 16.45 1.86 -16.69
N THR A 429 15.39 1.08 -16.47
CA THR A 429 14.74 0.90 -15.16
C THR A 429 15.75 0.48 -14.10
N GLU A 430 16.73 -0.35 -14.42
CA GLU A 430 17.79 -0.78 -13.50
C GLU A 430 18.64 0.40 -13.00
N GLN A 431 18.90 1.39 -13.86
CA GLN A 431 19.67 2.57 -13.50
C GLN A 431 18.84 3.55 -12.66
N LEU A 432 17.55 3.67 -12.94
CA LEU A 432 16.62 4.42 -12.10
C LEU A 432 16.51 3.80 -10.71
N LEU A 433 16.38 2.48 -10.63
CA LEU A 433 16.31 1.74 -9.37
C LEU A 433 17.62 1.84 -8.58
N ARG A 434 18.77 1.79 -9.26
CA ARG A 434 20.07 2.01 -8.63
C ARG A 434 20.22 3.41 -8.05
N LEU A 435 19.75 4.44 -8.76
CA LEU A 435 19.74 5.82 -8.28
C LEU A 435 18.77 6.01 -7.10
N LEU A 436 17.61 5.37 -7.15
CA LEU A 436 16.64 5.40 -6.05
C LEU A 436 17.22 4.74 -4.80
N ASN A 437 17.80 3.53 -4.94
CA ASN A 437 18.44 2.80 -3.85
C ASN A 437 19.60 3.61 -3.24
N GLN A 438 20.44 4.24 -4.08
CA GLN A 438 21.51 5.13 -3.62
C GLN A 438 21.02 6.36 -2.84
N ARG A 439 19.79 6.85 -3.11
CA ARG A 439 19.19 7.98 -2.39
C ARG A 439 18.48 7.58 -1.10
N LEU A 440 18.06 6.32 -1.00
CA LEU A 440 17.35 5.79 0.17
C LEU A 440 18.30 5.26 1.26
N GLN A 441 19.62 5.26 1.06
CA GLN A 441 20.56 4.78 2.08
C GLN A 441 20.61 5.71 3.33
N PRO A 442 20.52 5.15 4.55
CA PRO A 442 20.62 5.92 5.80
C PRO A 442 22.00 6.58 5.94
N GLY A 443 22.03 7.87 6.28
CA GLY A 443 23.26 8.62 6.55
C GLY A 443 23.67 9.63 5.48
N ARG A 444 22.99 9.68 4.32
CA ARG A 444 23.23 10.71 3.30
C ARG A 444 22.39 11.99 3.51
N TRP A 445 21.36 11.91 4.35
CA TRP A 445 20.43 13.01 4.61
C TRP A 445 20.89 13.96 5.73
N THR A 446 21.97 13.65 6.43
CA THR A 446 22.50 14.49 7.52
C THR A 446 23.40 15.64 7.05
N ASP A 447 23.83 15.64 5.78
CA ASP A 447 24.80 16.61 5.23
C ASP A 447 24.25 17.46 4.06
N LEU A 448 22.93 17.44 3.80
CA LEU A 448 22.31 18.08 2.63
C LEU A 448 21.28 19.18 2.96
N ASP A 449 21.41 19.85 4.11
CA ASP A 449 20.57 21.02 4.46
C ASP A 449 20.67 22.18 3.43
N ASP A 450 21.61 22.13 2.49
CA ASP A 450 21.82 23.14 1.45
C ASP A 450 21.45 22.70 0.00
N GLU A 451 20.98 21.48 -0.24
CA GLU A 451 20.66 21.03 -1.61
C GLU A 451 19.21 21.40 -1.98
N LEU A 452 19.06 22.57 -2.62
CA LEU A 452 17.79 23.02 -3.18
C LEU A 452 17.24 22.00 -4.20
N PRO A 453 15.92 21.80 -4.26
CA PRO A 453 15.31 20.93 -5.25
C PRO A 453 15.67 21.40 -6.67
N PRO A 454 15.83 20.47 -7.64
CA PRO A 454 16.19 20.83 -9.01
C PRO A 454 15.16 21.79 -9.61
N GLU A 455 15.63 22.85 -10.27
CA GLU A 455 14.77 23.77 -11.00
C GLU A 455 13.99 23.03 -12.09
N TYR A 456 12.66 23.11 -12.03
CA TYR A 456 11.80 22.63 -13.09
C TYR A 456 11.64 23.74 -14.11
N HIS A 457 12.19 23.54 -15.31
CA HIS A 457 11.88 24.40 -16.44
C HIS A 457 10.43 24.14 -16.88
N GLU A 458 9.55 25.10 -16.68
CA GLU A 458 8.22 25.10 -17.30
C GLU A 458 8.41 25.08 -18.82
N GLY A 459 7.94 23.99 -19.45
CA GLY A 459 8.05 23.78 -20.88
C GLY A 459 7.42 24.93 -21.66
N ARG A 460 8.22 25.54 -22.52
CA ARG A 460 7.75 26.47 -23.56
C ARG A 460 6.76 25.72 -24.45
N THR A 461 5.50 26.12 -24.41
CA THR A 461 4.49 25.71 -25.38
C THR A 461 4.92 26.15 -26.78
N ALA A 462 5.01 25.20 -27.71
CA ALA A 462 5.04 25.43 -29.15
C ALA A 462 3.72 24.92 -29.75
#